data_AF-A0A967JIL5-F1
#
_entry.id   AF-A0A967JIL5-F1
#
_cell.length_a   1.000
_cell.length_b   1.000
_cell.length_c   1.000
_cell.angle_alpha   90.00
_cell.angle_beta   90.00
_cell.angle_gamma   90.00
#
_symmetry.space_group_name_H-M   'P 1'
#
loop_
_entity.id
_entity.type
_entity.pdbx_description
1 polymer ?
#
loop_
_entity_poly.entity_id
_entity_poly.type
_entity_poly.pdbx_seq_one_letter_code
_entity_poly.pdbx_strand_id
1 'polypeptide(L)'
;MYAPIDDIVAWARWAEETGLDDRPLILCEYSHAMGNSNGSLDEYVDAFHTHPALGGGFVWDWRDQGLAETDGDGRPFWAYGGDFGDEPNDGNFCINGLVGPDLRPHPGLREFLWAGRPVAAEHRGGRRVRLTNRRVFTSTADLRLHWTTHVDGEAVEQGEFEVDIPGGGSRTVTIPGRVRPRRGVETHLTLVWTARSASAWAPRGHVVGWDQFELSPDPVPGRPPVARGTAYRVETGER
;
A
#
# COMPACT_ATOMS: atom_id res chain seq x y z
N MET A 1 11.45 17.08 -6.52
CA MET A 1 11.53 16.31 -5.25
C MET A 1 10.43 16.82 -4.35
N TYR A 2 9.74 15.93 -3.63
CA TYR A 2 8.73 16.24 -2.61
C TYR A 2 7.66 17.26 -3.04
N ALA A 3 7.30 17.26 -4.33
CA ALA A 3 6.27 18.15 -4.84
C ALA A 3 4.90 17.72 -4.30
N PRO A 4 4.09 18.66 -3.78
CA PRO A 4 2.70 18.39 -3.39
C PRO A 4 1.89 17.76 -4.53
N ILE A 5 0.90 16.94 -4.17
CA ILE A 5 0.00 16.29 -5.15
C ILE A 5 -0.71 17.34 -6.02
N ASP A 6 -1.18 18.42 -5.41
CA ASP A 6 -1.86 19.50 -6.14
C ASP A 6 -0.96 20.16 -7.19
N ASP A 7 0.34 20.33 -6.90
CA ASP A 7 1.29 20.95 -7.82
C ASP A 7 1.57 20.06 -9.03
N ILE A 8 1.78 18.75 -8.81
CA ILE A 8 2.02 17.81 -9.92
C ILE A 8 0.76 17.63 -10.77
N VAL A 9 -0.43 17.64 -10.16
CA VAL A 9 -1.72 17.56 -10.87
C VAL A 9 -1.98 18.83 -11.68
N ALA A 10 -1.72 20.00 -11.10
CA ALA A 10 -1.86 21.27 -11.81
C ALA A 10 -0.92 21.35 -13.01
N TRP A 11 0.34 20.95 -12.84
CA TRP A 11 1.30 20.87 -13.94
C TRP A 11 0.86 19.87 -15.02
N ALA A 12 0.41 18.67 -14.63
CA ALA A 12 -0.01 17.64 -15.58
C ALA A 12 -1.19 18.10 -16.44
N ARG A 13 -2.21 18.73 -15.83
CA ARG A 13 -3.35 19.29 -16.58
C ARG A 13 -2.91 20.36 -17.57
N TRP A 14 -2.06 21.29 -17.15
CA TRP A 14 -1.53 22.32 -18.05
C TRP A 14 -0.75 21.71 -19.22
N ALA A 15 0.13 20.73 -18.95
CA ALA A 15 0.93 20.08 -19.99
C ALA A 15 0.03 19.32 -20.99
N GLU A 16 -0.95 18.56 -20.49
CA GLU A 16 -1.92 17.79 -21.28
C GLU A 16 -2.85 18.68 -22.12
N GLU A 17 -3.32 19.80 -21.56
CA GLU A 17 -4.24 20.73 -22.24
C GLU A 17 -3.54 21.59 -23.30
N THR A 18 -2.32 22.05 -23.01
CA THR A 18 -1.63 23.01 -23.88
C THR A 18 -0.68 22.34 -24.87
N GLY A 19 -0.16 21.16 -24.55
CA GLY A 19 0.88 20.49 -25.34
C GLY A 19 2.21 21.26 -25.40
N LEU A 20 2.42 22.23 -24.50
CA LEU A 20 3.64 23.05 -24.46
C LEU A 20 4.83 22.33 -23.80
N ASP A 21 4.57 21.24 -23.09
CA ASP A 21 5.58 20.37 -22.50
C ASP A 21 5.16 18.91 -22.71
N ASP A 22 5.99 18.16 -23.44
CA ASP A 22 5.74 16.76 -23.81
C ASP A 22 6.57 15.77 -22.95
N ARG A 23 7.35 16.29 -22.00
CA ARG A 23 8.17 15.48 -21.10
C ARG A 23 7.29 14.92 -19.97
N PRO A 24 7.45 13.65 -19.56
CA PRO A 24 6.78 13.15 -18.38
C PRO A 24 7.41 13.71 -17.10
N LEU A 25 6.58 13.99 -16.09
CA LEU A 25 7.07 14.30 -14.74
C LEU A 25 7.27 13.00 -13.96
N ILE A 26 8.50 12.79 -13.49
CA ILE A 26 8.88 11.69 -12.61
C ILE A 26 9.46 12.29 -11.34
N LEU A 27 8.88 11.96 -10.19
CA LEU A 27 9.39 12.42 -8.90
C LEU A 27 10.63 11.62 -8.52
N CYS A 28 11.81 12.24 -8.62
CA CYS A 28 13.06 11.60 -8.19
C CYS A 28 13.06 11.23 -6.70
N GLU A 29 12.30 11.95 -5.87
CA GLU A 29 12.02 11.62 -4.46
C GLU A 29 10.59 12.09 -4.13
N TYR A 30 9.79 11.22 -3.50
CA TYR A 30 8.49 11.55 -2.89
C TYR A 30 8.21 10.62 -1.69
N SER A 31 7.17 10.92 -0.90
CA SER A 31 6.75 10.10 0.26
C SER A 31 7.91 9.72 1.19
N HIS A 32 8.50 10.70 1.88
CA HIS A 32 9.62 10.48 2.80
C HIS A 32 9.24 9.49 3.93
N ALA A 33 9.92 8.33 4.02
CA ALA A 33 9.54 7.20 4.86
C ALA A 33 10.16 7.21 6.27
N MET A 34 10.73 8.33 6.71
CA MET A 34 11.33 8.47 8.05
C MET A 34 10.33 8.21 9.18
N GLY A 35 10.62 7.17 9.97
CA GLY A 35 9.82 6.78 11.13
C GLY A 35 8.43 6.28 10.78
N ASN A 36 7.40 6.85 11.40
CA ASN A 36 6.00 6.52 11.10
C ASN A 36 5.43 7.54 10.10
N SER A 37 5.50 7.21 8.82
CA SER A 37 5.24 8.15 7.72
C SER A 37 4.44 7.49 6.57
N ASN A 38 4.64 7.97 5.33
CA ASN A 38 4.05 7.48 4.09
C ASN A 38 2.52 7.63 3.97
N GLY A 39 1.95 8.67 4.59
CA GLY A 39 0.56 9.07 4.30
C GLY A 39 0.34 9.44 2.83
N SER A 40 -0.89 9.26 2.34
CA SER A 40 -1.35 9.66 1.00
C SER A 40 -0.62 9.00 -0.18
N LEU A 41 0.00 7.82 0.03
CA LEU A 41 0.60 7.04 -1.07
C LEU A 41 -0.43 6.66 -2.15
N ASP A 42 -1.65 6.34 -1.72
CA ASP A 42 -2.78 6.03 -2.60
C ASP A 42 -3.17 7.23 -3.48
N GLU A 43 -3.21 8.43 -2.92
CA GLU A 43 -3.51 9.67 -3.66
C GLU A 43 -2.46 9.98 -4.74
N TYR A 44 -1.17 9.80 -4.44
CA TYR A 44 -0.11 9.93 -5.45
C TYR A 44 -0.28 8.89 -6.57
N VAL A 45 -0.52 7.62 -6.22
CA VAL A 45 -0.67 6.56 -7.22
C VAL A 45 -1.92 6.75 -8.07
N ASP A 46 -3.01 7.23 -7.49
CA ASP A 46 -4.23 7.58 -8.24
C ASP A 46 -3.97 8.74 -9.20
N ALA A 47 -3.20 9.77 -8.80
CA ALA A 47 -2.78 10.83 -9.70
C ALA A 47 -1.94 10.28 -10.87
N PHE A 48 -0.96 9.40 -10.60
CA PHE A 48 -0.12 8.76 -11.63
C PHE A 48 -0.93 7.93 -12.63
N HIS A 49 -2.01 7.28 -12.19
CA HIS A 49 -2.88 6.52 -13.07
C HIS A 49 -3.96 7.37 -13.78
N THR A 50 -4.21 8.59 -13.30
CA THR A 50 -5.21 9.51 -13.87
C THR A 50 -4.62 10.40 -14.96
N HIS A 51 -3.38 10.86 -14.78
CA HIS A 51 -2.73 11.83 -15.66
C HIS A 51 -1.58 11.20 -16.46
N PRO A 52 -1.73 11.00 -17.78
CA PRO A 52 -0.66 10.48 -18.65
C PRO A 52 0.67 11.22 -18.57
N ALA A 53 0.67 12.52 -18.25
CA ALA A 53 1.90 13.29 -18.10
C ALA A 53 2.70 12.93 -16.82
N LEU A 54 2.09 12.24 -15.86
CA LEU A 54 2.74 11.81 -14.62
C LEU A 54 3.28 10.38 -14.77
N GLY A 55 4.60 10.25 -14.79
CA GLY A 55 5.32 8.97 -14.93
C GLY A 55 5.63 8.25 -13.62
N GLY A 56 5.08 8.70 -12.50
CA GLY A 56 5.31 8.12 -11.16
C GLY A 56 6.47 8.77 -10.40
N GLY A 57 7.14 7.98 -9.56
CA GLY A 57 8.24 8.47 -8.71
C GLY A 57 8.92 7.40 -7.86
N PHE A 58 9.94 7.82 -7.12
CA PHE A 58 10.74 6.97 -6.25
C PHE A 58 10.54 7.38 -4.78
N VAL A 59 10.09 6.43 -3.94
CA VAL A 59 9.93 6.65 -2.50
C VAL A 59 11.31 6.84 -1.87
N TRP A 60 11.45 7.82 -0.98
CA TRP A 60 12.68 8.03 -0.21
C TRP A 60 12.53 7.47 1.22
N ASP A 61 13.22 6.41 1.63
CA ASP A 61 14.11 5.54 0.86
C ASP A 61 13.86 4.05 1.18
N TRP A 62 14.78 3.17 0.76
CA TRP A 62 14.59 1.74 0.93
C TRP A 62 14.84 1.26 2.36
N ARG A 63 16.00 1.58 2.95
CA ARG A 63 16.52 0.93 4.16
C ARG A 63 17.12 1.96 5.11
N ASP A 64 16.69 1.89 6.36
CA ASP A 64 17.29 2.68 7.45
C ASP A 64 18.79 2.45 7.57
N GLN A 65 19.55 3.54 7.68
CA GLN A 65 21.02 3.52 7.81
C GLN A 65 21.44 3.45 9.28
N GLY A 66 20.81 2.57 10.06
CA GLY A 66 21.16 2.34 11.46
C GLY A 66 22.30 1.32 11.63
N LEU A 67 23.25 1.60 12.53
CA LEU A 67 24.35 0.69 12.86
C LEU A 67 23.98 -0.18 14.06
N ALA A 68 24.28 -1.48 14.02
CA ALA A 68 24.00 -2.38 15.13
C ALA A 68 24.94 -2.07 16.30
N GLU A 69 24.39 -1.73 17.45
CA GLU A 69 25.14 -1.47 18.68
C GLU A 69 24.49 -2.17 19.88
N THR A 70 25.19 -2.17 21.02
CA THR A 70 24.72 -2.74 22.28
C THR A 70 24.89 -1.74 23.41
N ASP A 71 23.82 -1.49 24.18
CA ASP A 71 23.86 -0.55 25.30
C ASP A 71 24.65 -1.11 26.50
N GLY A 72 24.84 -0.28 27.54
CA GLY A 72 25.57 -0.67 28.75
C GLY A 72 24.91 -1.79 29.56
N ASP A 73 23.64 -2.11 29.30
CA ASP A 73 22.89 -3.22 29.90
C ASP A 73 22.93 -4.49 29.02
N GLY A 74 23.61 -4.46 27.87
CA GLY A 74 23.70 -5.59 26.94
C GLY A 74 22.52 -5.70 25.96
N ARG A 75 21.69 -4.67 25.81
CA ARG A 75 20.53 -4.69 24.89
C ARG A 75 20.95 -4.20 23.50
N PRO A 76 20.59 -4.91 22.41
CA PRO A 76 20.88 -4.46 21.07
C PRO A 76 20.00 -3.26 20.68
N PHE A 77 20.56 -2.30 19.97
CA PHE A 77 19.84 -1.17 19.38
C PHE A 77 20.41 -0.77 18.02
N TRP A 78 19.68 0.07 17.29
CA TRP A 78 20.16 0.67 16.05
C TRP A 78 20.62 2.10 16.33
N ALA A 79 21.93 2.31 16.29
CA ALA A 79 22.57 3.59 16.49
C ALA A 79 22.46 4.48 15.24
N TYR A 80 22.40 5.79 15.44
CA TYR A 80 22.43 6.82 14.41
C TYR A 80 23.37 7.98 14.82
N GLY A 81 23.35 9.11 14.10
CA GLY A 81 24.26 10.23 14.35
C GLY A 81 24.22 10.71 15.80
N GLY A 82 25.41 10.90 16.40
CA GLY A 82 25.58 11.29 17.80
C GLY A 82 25.84 10.12 18.77
N ASP A 83 25.44 8.89 18.44
CA ASP A 83 25.66 7.72 19.31
C ASP A 83 27.13 7.28 19.39
N PHE A 84 28.00 7.82 18.52
CA PHE A 84 29.43 7.53 18.47
C PHE A 84 30.30 8.69 18.99
N GLY A 85 29.69 9.71 19.59
CA GLY A 85 30.39 10.93 20.03
C GLY A 85 30.87 11.81 18.88
N ASP A 86 30.31 11.63 17.68
CA ASP A 86 30.58 12.40 16.49
C ASP A 86 29.92 13.78 16.53
N GLU A 87 30.72 14.84 16.30
CA GLU A 87 30.26 16.23 16.18
C GLU A 87 30.96 16.94 15.01
N PRO A 88 30.22 17.58 14.09
CA PRO A 88 28.76 17.70 14.05
C PRO A 88 28.05 16.40 13.62
N ASN A 89 26.76 16.26 13.95
CA ASN A 89 25.88 15.19 13.46
C ASN A 89 24.45 15.71 13.21
N ASP A 90 23.66 14.97 12.41
CA ASP A 90 22.27 15.27 12.05
C ASP A 90 21.26 14.27 12.66
N GLY A 91 21.62 13.64 13.79
CA GLY A 91 20.75 12.73 14.54
C GLY A 91 20.21 11.56 13.71
N ASN A 92 18.90 11.33 13.80
CA ASN A 92 18.21 10.20 13.15
C ASN A 92 17.79 10.48 11.70
N PHE A 93 18.25 11.57 11.07
CA PHE A 93 17.84 11.92 9.70
C PHE A 93 18.34 10.92 8.63
N CYS A 94 19.14 9.92 9.01
CA CYS A 94 19.56 8.78 8.20
C CYS A 94 18.66 7.52 8.33
N ILE A 95 17.58 7.60 9.11
CA ILE A 95 16.62 6.51 9.36
C ILE A 95 15.33 6.78 8.56
N ASN A 96 15.38 6.55 7.24
CA ASN A 96 14.35 6.97 6.27
C ASN A 96 13.72 5.82 5.48
N GLY A 97 13.92 4.57 5.90
CA GLY A 97 13.60 3.39 5.10
C GLY A 97 12.15 2.96 5.15
N LEU A 98 11.72 2.24 4.10
CA LEU A 98 10.55 1.36 4.15
C LEU A 98 10.82 0.07 4.94
N VAL A 99 12.10 -0.27 5.14
CA VAL A 99 12.54 -1.38 5.98
C VAL A 99 13.60 -0.93 6.98
N GLY A 100 13.66 -1.61 8.13
CA GLY A 100 14.71 -1.41 9.12
C GLY A 100 16.09 -1.86 8.64
N PRO A 101 17.16 -1.61 9.43
CA PRO A 101 18.51 -2.00 9.05
C PRO A 101 18.67 -3.52 8.83
N ASP A 102 17.83 -4.35 9.44
CA ASP A 102 17.78 -5.82 9.28
C ASP A 102 16.85 -6.29 8.15
N LEU A 103 16.38 -5.38 7.28
CA LEU A 103 15.41 -5.62 6.21
C LEU A 103 14.01 -6.04 6.70
N ARG A 104 13.70 -5.89 8.00
CA ARG A 104 12.33 -6.09 8.47
C ARG A 104 11.44 -4.95 7.96
N PRO A 105 10.30 -5.26 7.32
CA PRO A 105 9.37 -4.26 6.84
C PRO A 105 8.82 -3.36 7.95
N HIS A 106 8.83 -2.06 7.71
CA HIS A 106 7.97 -1.14 8.46
C HIS A 106 6.53 -1.22 7.94
N PRO A 107 5.53 -0.80 8.73
CA PRO A 107 4.13 -0.81 8.30
C PRO A 107 3.89 -0.08 6.97
N GLY A 108 4.63 1.00 6.69
CA GLY A 108 4.54 1.77 5.44
C GLY A 108 4.81 0.94 4.18
N LEU A 109 5.64 -0.11 4.25
CA LEU A 109 5.87 -1.00 3.11
C LEU A 109 4.58 -1.71 2.69
N ARG A 110 3.69 -2.01 3.63
CA ARG A 110 2.40 -2.66 3.31
C ARG A 110 1.50 -1.74 2.50
N GLU A 111 1.51 -0.44 2.80
CA GLU A 111 0.77 0.57 2.05
C GLU A 111 1.34 0.71 0.64
N PHE A 112 2.66 0.78 0.52
CA PHE A 112 3.36 0.81 -0.77
C PHE A 112 3.02 -0.41 -1.64
N LEU A 113 2.98 -1.62 -1.07
CA LEU A 113 2.59 -2.84 -1.77
C LEU A 113 1.12 -2.80 -2.23
N TRP A 114 0.22 -2.26 -1.41
CA TRP A 114 -1.18 -2.11 -1.79
C TRP A 114 -1.35 -1.09 -2.92
N ALA A 115 -0.71 0.08 -2.82
CA ALA A 115 -0.78 1.13 -3.83
C ALA A 115 -0.24 0.62 -5.18
N GLY A 116 0.88 -0.12 -5.17
CA GLY A 116 1.51 -0.71 -6.35
C GLY A 116 0.90 -2.01 -6.89
N ARG A 117 -0.25 -2.47 -6.36
CA ARG A 117 -0.84 -3.76 -6.74
C ARG A 117 -1.13 -3.86 -8.25
N PRO A 118 -0.89 -5.03 -8.89
CA PRO A 118 -0.98 -5.18 -10.35
C PRO A 118 -2.42 -5.23 -10.86
N VAL A 119 -3.39 -5.56 -10.01
CA VAL A 119 -4.81 -5.58 -10.35
C VAL A 119 -5.56 -4.82 -9.27
N ALA A 120 -6.19 -3.73 -9.66
CA ALA A 120 -7.07 -2.95 -8.79
C ALA A 120 -8.53 -3.35 -9.03
N ALA A 121 -9.31 -3.47 -7.96
CA ALA A 121 -10.74 -3.69 -8.02
C ALA A 121 -11.52 -2.44 -7.61
N GLU A 122 -12.62 -2.18 -8.31
CA GLU A 122 -13.55 -1.09 -8.02
C GLU A 122 -14.97 -1.65 -7.85
N HIS A 123 -15.63 -1.29 -6.76
CA HIS A 123 -16.97 -1.79 -6.45
C HIS A 123 -18.02 -1.21 -7.40
N ARG A 124 -18.92 -2.07 -7.90
CA ARG A 124 -20.03 -1.71 -8.80
C ARG A 124 -21.40 -2.07 -8.21
N GLY A 125 -21.46 -2.24 -6.89
CA GLY A 125 -22.65 -2.63 -6.15
C GLY A 125 -22.83 -4.14 -6.04
N GLY A 126 -23.31 -4.59 -4.87
CA GLY A 126 -23.44 -6.02 -4.57
C GLY A 126 -22.11 -6.76 -4.77
N ARG A 127 -22.12 -7.90 -5.45
CA ARG A 127 -20.90 -8.68 -5.76
C ARG A 127 -20.29 -8.32 -7.13
N ARG A 128 -20.71 -7.21 -7.75
CA ARG A 128 -20.20 -6.77 -9.04
C ARG A 128 -18.98 -5.88 -8.81
N VAL A 129 -17.87 -6.20 -9.48
CA VAL A 129 -16.60 -5.46 -9.37
C VAL A 129 -16.01 -5.23 -10.75
N ARG A 130 -15.40 -4.06 -10.97
CA ARG A 130 -14.57 -3.79 -12.14
C ARG A 130 -13.12 -4.06 -11.76
N LEU A 131 -12.50 -5.03 -12.43
CA LEU A 131 -11.10 -5.39 -12.26
C LEU A 131 -10.29 -4.69 -13.35
N THR A 132 -9.20 -4.02 -12.98
CA THR A 132 -8.29 -3.33 -13.90
C THR A 132 -6.88 -3.87 -13.74
N ASN A 133 -6.32 -4.43 -14.81
CA ASN A 133 -4.93 -4.88 -14.84
C ASN A 133 -4.02 -3.67 -15.11
N ARG A 134 -3.30 -3.22 -14.07
CA ARG A 134 -2.36 -2.08 -14.13
C ARG A 134 -1.02 -2.45 -14.75
N ARG A 135 -0.77 -3.73 -15.05
CA ARG A 135 0.44 -4.17 -15.78
C ARG A 135 0.33 -3.82 -17.26
N VAL A 136 1.46 -3.52 -17.88
CA VAL A 136 1.53 -3.11 -19.29
C VAL A 136 1.53 -4.31 -20.24
N PHE A 137 2.37 -5.33 -19.98
CA PHE A 137 2.65 -6.39 -20.96
C PHE A 137 2.03 -7.75 -20.64
N THR A 138 1.74 -8.03 -19.36
CA THR A 138 1.32 -9.36 -18.89
C THR A 138 -0.15 -9.37 -18.55
N SER A 139 -0.89 -10.37 -19.06
CA SER A 139 -2.29 -10.59 -18.70
C SER A 139 -2.43 -11.23 -17.31
N THR A 140 -3.64 -11.29 -16.74
CA THR A 140 -3.90 -11.93 -15.43
C THR A 140 -3.86 -13.45 -15.43
N ALA A 141 -3.49 -14.09 -16.55
CA ALA A 141 -3.38 -15.54 -16.65
C ALA A 141 -2.34 -16.16 -15.70
N ASP A 142 -1.32 -15.41 -15.28
CA ASP A 142 -0.30 -15.83 -14.30
C ASP A 142 -0.74 -15.66 -12.84
N LEU A 143 -1.89 -15.02 -12.61
CA LEU A 143 -2.44 -14.75 -11.29
C LEU A 143 -3.72 -15.55 -11.03
N ARG A 144 -4.00 -15.79 -9.76
CA ARG A 144 -5.22 -16.43 -9.27
C ARG A 144 -5.93 -15.50 -8.29
N LEU A 145 -7.21 -15.24 -8.54
CA LEU A 145 -8.07 -14.46 -7.67
C LEU A 145 -8.80 -15.39 -6.68
N HIS A 146 -8.56 -15.16 -5.40
CA HIS A 146 -9.31 -15.73 -4.28
C HIS A 146 -10.30 -14.71 -3.78
N TRP A 147 -11.51 -15.15 -3.44
CA TRP A 147 -12.50 -14.30 -2.80
C TRP A 147 -12.97 -14.93 -1.50
N THR A 148 -13.26 -14.08 -0.52
CA THR A 148 -13.82 -14.47 0.78
C THR A 148 -14.91 -13.48 1.18
N THR A 149 -16.07 -13.98 1.58
CA THR A 149 -17.10 -13.20 2.26
C THR A 149 -16.89 -13.32 3.76
N HIS A 150 -16.72 -12.19 4.42
CA HIS A 150 -16.66 -12.08 5.88
C HIS A 150 -17.98 -11.52 6.40
N VAL A 151 -18.48 -12.06 7.51
CA VAL A 151 -19.64 -11.56 8.26
C VAL A 151 -19.17 -11.30 9.69
N ASP A 152 -19.24 -10.04 10.13
CA ASP A 152 -18.72 -9.59 11.42
C ASP A 152 -17.27 -10.05 11.67
N GLY A 153 -16.44 -9.98 10.63
CA GLY A 153 -15.04 -10.42 10.63
C GLY A 153 -14.80 -11.91 10.38
N GLU A 154 -15.83 -12.76 10.46
CA GLU A 154 -15.69 -14.21 10.29
C GLU A 154 -15.85 -14.65 8.82
N ALA A 155 -14.93 -15.45 8.31
CA ALA A 155 -15.00 -15.99 6.96
C ALA A 155 -16.12 -17.06 6.85
N VAL A 156 -17.16 -16.78 6.07
CA VAL A 156 -18.36 -17.64 5.96
C VAL A 156 -18.52 -18.30 4.59
N GLU A 157 -17.88 -17.74 3.55
CA GLU A 157 -17.95 -18.27 2.19
C GLU A 157 -16.67 -17.87 1.45
N GLN A 158 -16.06 -18.78 0.68
CA GLN A 158 -14.84 -18.48 -0.07
C GLN A 158 -14.74 -19.32 -1.34
N GLY A 159 -13.88 -18.89 -2.26
CA GLY A 159 -13.56 -19.65 -3.46
C GLY A 159 -12.55 -18.95 -4.36
N GLU A 160 -12.36 -19.54 -5.53
CA GLU A 160 -11.50 -18.99 -6.58
C GLU A 160 -12.36 -18.45 -7.72
N PHE A 161 -11.83 -17.45 -8.43
CA PHE A 161 -12.44 -16.90 -9.63
C PHE A 161 -11.40 -16.76 -10.74
N GLU A 162 -11.71 -17.31 -11.90
CA GLU A 162 -10.81 -17.32 -13.06
C GLU A 162 -11.19 -16.17 -14.00
N VAL A 163 -10.24 -15.27 -14.26
CA VAL A 163 -10.42 -14.19 -15.20
C VAL A 163 -9.09 -13.80 -15.82
N ASP A 164 -9.06 -13.79 -17.16
CA ASP A 164 -7.94 -13.30 -17.94
C ASP A 164 -8.25 -11.89 -18.46
N ILE A 165 -7.39 -10.94 -18.11
CA ILE A 165 -7.47 -9.52 -18.46
C ILE A 165 -6.12 -9.14 -19.08
N PRO A 166 -6.07 -8.71 -20.35
CA PRO A 166 -4.83 -8.26 -20.97
C PRO A 166 -4.22 -7.08 -20.21
N GLY A 167 -2.93 -6.80 -20.43
CA GLY A 167 -2.27 -5.63 -19.85
C GLY A 167 -3.01 -4.33 -20.20
N GLY A 168 -3.16 -3.43 -19.22
CA GLY A 168 -3.97 -2.21 -19.32
C GLY A 168 -5.48 -2.42 -19.44
N GLY A 169 -5.93 -3.67 -19.56
CA GLY A 169 -7.33 -4.02 -19.76
C GLY A 169 -8.17 -3.90 -18.49
N SER A 170 -9.49 -3.94 -18.66
CA SER A 170 -10.42 -4.01 -17.54
C SER A 170 -11.60 -4.91 -17.86
N ARG A 171 -12.16 -5.56 -16.84
CA ARG A 171 -13.35 -6.40 -16.97
C ARG A 171 -14.25 -6.26 -15.75
N THR A 172 -15.54 -6.07 -16.00
CA THR A 172 -16.54 -6.11 -14.94
C THR A 172 -17.03 -7.55 -14.78
N VAL A 173 -16.95 -8.06 -13.56
CA VAL A 173 -17.32 -9.44 -13.21
C VAL A 173 -18.24 -9.44 -12.00
N THR A 174 -18.98 -10.54 -11.82
CA THR A 174 -19.78 -10.78 -10.62
C THR A 174 -19.12 -11.91 -9.85
N ILE A 175 -18.60 -11.60 -8.66
CA ILE A 175 -17.95 -12.58 -7.80
C ILE A 175 -19.02 -13.53 -7.24
N PRO A 176 -18.85 -14.85 -7.37
CA PRO A 176 -19.85 -15.81 -6.93
C PRO A 176 -20.04 -15.75 -5.41
N GLY A 177 -21.24 -16.12 -4.98
CA GLY A 177 -21.53 -16.46 -3.60
C GLY A 177 -23.00 -16.22 -3.23
N ARG A 178 -23.40 -16.82 -2.11
CA ARG A 178 -24.80 -16.99 -1.71
C ARG A 178 -25.18 -16.15 -0.50
N VAL A 179 -24.19 -15.65 0.25
CA VAL A 179 -24.42 -14.77 1.40
C VAL A 179 -25.20 -13.54 0.94
N ARG A 180 -26.34 -13.31 1.60
CA ARG A 180 -27.18 -12.13 1.41
C ARG A 180 -26.88 -11.14 2.54
N PRO A 181 -26.27 -9.98 2.26
CA PRO A 181 -26.00 -8.96 3.26
C PRO A 181 -27.29 -8.54 3.96
N ARG A 182 -27.21 -8.28 5.27
CA ARG A 182 -28.34 -7.84 6.09
C ARG A 182 -28.00 -6.51 6.72
N ARG A 183 -29.02 -5.69 6.95
CA ARG A 183 -28.88 -4.43 7.66
C ARG A 183 -28.38 -4.67 9.09
N GLY A 184 -27.40 -3.88 9.54
CA GLY A 184 -26.83 -3.98 10.89
C GLY A 184 -25.86 -5.14 11.10
N VAL A 185 -25.50 -5.86 10.03
CA VAL A 185 -24.49 -6.93 10.06
C VAL A 185 -23.37 -6.53 9.11
N GLU A 186 -22.14 -6.48 9.59
CA GLU A 186 -21.00 -6.08 8.79
C GLU A 186 -20.69 -7.22 7.81
N THR A 187 -20.80 -6.96 6.50
CA THR A 187 -20.53 -7.99 5.48
C THR A 187 -19.52 -7.45 4.48
N HIS A 188 -18.36 -8.10 4.38
CA HIS A 188 -17.28 -7.69 3.49
C HIS A 188 -16.98 -8.75 2.43
N LEU A 189 -16.69 -8.30 1.21
CA LEU A 189 -16.08 -9.11 0.17
C LEU A 189 -14.60 -8.75 0.08
N THR A 190 -13.73 -9.71 0.35
CA THR A 190 -12.28 -9.57 0.18
C THR A 190 -11.84 -10.30 -1.08
N LEU A 191 -11.01 -9.64 -1.88
CA LEU A 191 -10.39 -10.15 -3.09
C LEU A 191 -8.89 -10.20 -2.87
N VAL A 192 -8.24 -11.34 -3.13
CA VAL A 192 -6.79 -11.53 -2.97
C VAL A 192 -6.23 -12.16 -4.23
N TRP A 193 -5.23 -11.51 -4.82
CA TRP A 193 -4.50 -12.03 -5.98
C TRP A 193 -3.22 -12.71 -5.55
N THR A 194 -2.97 -13.91 -6.08
CA THR A 194 -1.77 -14.70 -5.80
C THR A 194 -1.09 -15.17 -7.08
N ALA A 195 0.23 -15.35 -7.05
CA ALA A 195 0.98 -15.93 -8.17
C ALA A 195 0.63 -17.41 -8.36
N ARG A 196 0.34 -17.85 -9.60
CA ARG A 196 0.02 -19.27 -9.89
C ARG A 196 1.21 -20.21 -9.79
N SER A 197 2.39 -19.69 -10.06
CA SER A 197 3.65 -20.43 -10.17
C SER A 197 4.75 -19.69 -9.43
N ALA A 198 5.80 -20.42 -9.04
CA ALA A 198 7.00 -19.79 -8.48
C ALA A 198 7.77 -19.04 -9.59
N SER A 199 8.44 -17.98 -9.19
CA SER A 199 9.36 -17.19 -10.00
C SER A 199 10.74 -17.14 -9.33
N ALA A 200 11.69 -16.43 -9.94
CA ALA A 200 13.01 -16.19 -9.34
C ALA A 200 12.95 -15.36 -8.04
N TRP A 201 11.85 -14.65 -7.80
CA TRP A 201 11.74 -13.67 -6.70
C TRP A 201 10.59 -13.96 -5.73
N ALA A 202 9.67 -14.88 -6.06
CA ALA A 202 8.57 -15.25 -5.18
C ALA A 202 8.11 -16.70 -5.36
N PRO A 203 7.65 -17.37 -4.28
CA PRO A 203 7.07 -18.69 -4.37
C PRO A 203 5.67 -18.65 -5.02
N ARG A 204 5.22 -19.83 -5.49
CA ARG A 204 3.81 -20.04 -5.83
C ARG A 204 2.92 -19.65 -4.64
N GLY A 205 1.80 -18.96 -4.92
CA GLY A 205 0.86 -18.53 -3.89
C GLY A 205 1.24 -17.20 -3.22
N HIS A 206 2.35 -16.56 -3.60
CA HIS A 206 2.71 -15.24 -3.11
C HIS A 206 1.60 -14.22 -3.42
N VAL A 207 1.18 -13.45 -2.42
CA VAL A 207 0.15 -12.41 -2.55
C VAL A 207 0.74 -11.21 -3.26
N VAL A 208 0.10 -10.78 -4.35
CA VAL A 208 0.53 -9.63 -5.15
C VAL A 208 -0.40 -8.43 -5.01
N GLY A 209 -1.56 -8.59 -4.38
CA GLY A 209 -2.52 -7.51 -4.18
C GLY A 209 -3.80 -7.99 -3.52
N TRP A 210 -4.53 -7.04 -2.91
CA TRP A 210 -5.83 -7.29 -2.32
C TRP A 210 -6.71 -6.04 -2.39
N ASP A 211 -8.03 -6.23 -2.35
CA ASP A 211 -9.03 -5.18 -2.20
C ASP A 211 -10.19 -5.72 -1.35
N GLN A 212 -10.87 -4.86 -0.59
CA GLN A 212 -12.01 -5.25 0.24
C GLN A 212 -13.16 -4.24 0.08
N PHE A 213 -14.38 -4.75 0.00
CA PHE A 213 -15.58 -3.94 -0.21
C PHE A 213 -16.67 -4.32 0.80
N GLU A 214 -17.35 -3.31 1.34
CA GLU A 214 -18.57 -3.53 2.11
C GLU A 214 -19.72 -3.94 1.17
N LEU A 215 -20.41 -5.01 1.52
CA LEU A 215 -21.60 -5.50 0.81
C LEU A 215 -22.91 -5.08 1.50
N SER A 216 -22.84 -4.65 2.76
CA SER A 216 -24.00 -4.29 3.56
C SER A 216 -24.64 -2.98 3.07
N PRO A 217 -25.98 -2.88 3.04
CA PRO A 217 -26.69 -1.74 2.47
C PRO A 217 -26.63 -0.46 3.32
N ASP A 218 -26.18 -0.53 4.57
CA ASP A 218 -25.90 0.61 5.45
C ASP A 218 -24.57 0.35 6.17
N PRO A 219 -23.69 1.36 6.32
CA PRO A 219 -22.52 1.22 7.18
C PRO A 219 -23.00 0.88 8.59
N VAL A 220 -22.53 -0.24 9.14
CA VAL A 220 -22.70 -0.50 10.57
C VAL A 220 -21.89 0.58 11.30
N PRO A 221 -22.44 1.32 12.29
CA PRO A 221 -21.65 2.26 13.07
C PRO A 221 -20.41 1.54 13.58
N GLY A 222 -19.23 2.04 13.20
CA GLY A 222 -17.96 1.40 13.53
C GLY A 222 -17.92 1.06 15.01
N ARG A 223 -17.55 -0.17 15.34
CA ARG A 223 -17.30 -0.55 16.73
C ARG A 223 -16.33 0.49 17.31
N PRO A 224 -16.63 1.14 18.44
CA PRO A 224 -15.73 2.14 18.99
C PRO A 224 -14.35 1.50 19.14
N PRO A 225 -13.26 2.24 18.86
CA PRO A 225 -11.91 1.71 19.00
C PRO A 225 -11.80 1.09 20.39
N VAL A 226 -11.21 -0.12 20.45
CA VAL A 226 -10.89 -0.79 21.71
C VAL A 226 -10.23 0.25 22.59
N ALA A 227 -10.83 0.53 23.75
CA ALA A 227 -10.35 1.56 24.67
C ALA A 227 -8.84 1.40 24.84
N ARG A 228 -8.08 2.46 24.55
CA ARG A 228 -6.63 2.46 24.63
C ARG A 228 -6.24 1.87 25.99
N GLY A 229 -5.62 0.69 25.98
CA GLY A 229 -4.85 0.20 27.11
C GLY A 229 -3.86 1.30 27.50
N THR A 230 -3.69 1.47 28.81
CA THR A 230 -2.95 2.53 29.49
C THR A 230 -1.78 3.07 28.66
N ALA A 231 -1.82 4.36 28.35
CA ALA A 231 -0.74 5.05 27.65
C ALA A 231 0.59 4.76 28.36
N TYR A 232 1.58 4.25 27.62
CA TYR A 232 2.95 4.18 28.10
C TYR A 232 3.43 5.61 28.40
N ARG A 233 3.76 5.88 29.66
CA ARG A 233 4.52 7.08 30.02
C ARG A 233 5.94 6.88 29.52
N VAL A 234 6.34 7.69 28.55
CA VAL A 234 7.75 7.88 28.22
C VAL A 234 8.29 8.80 29.32
N GLU A 235 9.00 8.23 30.28
CA GLU A 235 9.86 9.01 31.16
C GLU A 235 11.09 9.41 30.34
N THR A 236 11.16 10.67 29.95
CA THR A 236 12.39 11.27 29.42
C THR A 236 13.40 11.35 30.55
N GLY A 237 14.24 10.32 30.68
CA GLY A 237 15.45 10.42 31.47
C GLY A 237 16.47 11.24 30.70
N GLU A 238 16.70 12.47 31.13
CA GLU A 238 17.91 13.20 30.78
C GLU A 238 19.12 12.39 31.26
N ARG A 239 20.07 12.11 30.35
CA ARG A 239 21.46 11.81 30.68
C ARG A 239 22.35 12.71 29.85
#